data_AF-A0A8I1NIG3-F1
#
_entry.id   AF-A0A8I1NIG3-F1
#
_cell.length_a   1.000
_cell.length_b   1.000
_cell.length_c   1.000
_cell.angle_alpha   90.00
_cell.angle_beta   90.00
_cell.angle_gamma   90.00
#
_symmetry.space_group_name_H-M   'P 1'
#
loop_
_entity.id
_entity.type
_entity.pdbx_description
1 polymer ?
#
loop_
_entity_poly.entity_id
_entity_poly.type
_entity_poly.pdbx_seq_one_letter_code
_entity_poly.pdbx_strand_id
1 'polypeptide(L)'
;MKKLLILVPVLCSLAFSADATAGKSLDDQVDPGITDGTAVREFRQAREKWLGQGIADYRMKAARTCFCAGPFQAKITVRKGKPVKISNRPWYGPRTVPGMFRIISQAIKRKVAVLDVKYDQKLGFPKKAWIDYIAMAADDEIGYRIKNVSPLKP
;
A
#
# COMPACT_ATOMS: atom_id res chain seq x y z
N MET A 1 11.00 -39.87 76.20
CA MET A 1 10.04 -39.81 75.08
C MET A 1 10.20 -38.46 74.39
N LYS A 2 11.02 -38.39 73.33
CA LYS A 2 11.31 -37.15 72.58
C LYS A 2 10.38 -37.11 71.36
N LYS A 3 9.45 -36.16 71.30
CA LYS A 3 8.65 -35.90 70.09
C LYS A 3 9.46 -34.96 69.19
N LEU A 4 9.84 -35.47 68.03
CA LEU A 4 10.52 -34.74 66.96
C LEU A 4 9.45 -34.04 66.12
N LEU A 5 9.40 -32.71 66.15
CA LEU A 5 8.57 -31.90 65.25
C LEU A 5 9.34 -31.69 63.94
N ILE A 6 8.85 -32.31 62.87
CA ILE A 6 9.37 -32.12 61.51
C ILE A 6 8.65 -30.91 60.92
N LEU A 7 9.39 -29.81 60.73
CA LEU A 7 8.99 -28.66 59.91
C LEU A 7 9.16 -29.04 58.43
N VAL A 8 8.06 -29.06 57.68
CA VAL A 8 8.07 -29.19 56.22
C VAL A 8 8.12 -27.78 55.61
N PRO A 9 9.16 -27.41 54.86
CA PRO A 9 9.15 -26.15 54.14
C PRO A 9 8.31 -26.31 52.86
N VAL A 10 7.19 -25.61 52.78
CA VAL A 10 6.43 -25.44 51.55
C VAL A 10 7.23 -24.52 50.63
N LEU A 11 7.99 -25.09 49.70
CA LEU A 11 8.53 -24.34 48.57
C LEU A 11 7.38 -24.03 47.61
N CYS A 12 6.88 -22.80 47.68
CA CYS A 12 5.98 -22.25 46.68
C CYS A 12 6.83 -21.79 45.49
N SER A 13 6.97 -22.66 44.49
CA SER A 13 7.67 -22.37 43.24
C SER A 13 6.90 -21.29 42.46
N LEU A 14 7.38 -20.05 42.49
CA LEU A 14 6.94 -19.00 41.58
C LEU A 14 7.43 -19.35 40.17
N ALA A 15 6.58 -19.99 39.37
CA ALA A 15 6.79 -20.12 37.94
C ALA A 15 6.62 -18.74 37.30
N PHE A 16 7.74 -18.08 37.01
CA PHE A 16 7.75 -16.88 36.18
C PHE A 16 7.55 -17.32 34.72
N SER A 17 6.30 -17.33 34.25
CA SER A 17 6.02 -17.46 32.83
C SER A 17 6.44 -16.15 32.16
N ALA A 18 7.67 -16.09 31.67
CA ALA A 18 8.08 -15.08 30.73
C ALA A 18 7.36 -15.38 29.40
N ASP A 19 6.19 -14.77 29.19
CA ASP A 19 5.61 -14.66 27.86
C ASP A 19 6.51 -13.72 27.05
N ALA A 20 7.57 -14.29 26.48
CA ALA A 20 8.33 -13.66 25.43
C ALA A 20 7.41 -13.61 24.21
N THR A 21 6.72 -12.48 24.02
CA THR A 21 6.15 -12.13 22.72
C THR A 21 7.32 -11.94 21.77
N ALA A 22 7.77 -13.04 21.17
CA ALA A 22 8.69 -13.02 20.05
C ALA A 22 8.10 -12.07 19.01
N GLY A 23 8.83 -10.99 18.71
CA GLY A 23 8.43 -10.05 17.66
C GLY A 23 8.17 -10.83 16.39
N LYS A 24 6.94 -10.75 15.87
CA LYS A 24 6.55 -11.34 14.59
C LYS A 24 7.57 -10.92 13.54
N SER A 25 8.04 -11.89 12.75
CA SER A 25 9.02 -11.63 11.70
C SER A 25 8.46 -10.61 10.71
N LEU A 26 9.33 -9.89 10.00
CA LEU A 26 8.88 -8.93 8.97
C LEU A 26 8.07 -9.61 7.85
N ASP A 27 8.28 -10.91 7.62
CA ASP A 27 7.48 -11.71 6.69
C ASP A 27 6.05 -11.97 7.21
N ASP A 28 5.83 -11.95 8.53
CA ASP A 28 4.49 -12.05 9.16
C ASP A 28 3.67 -10.76 9.04
N GLN A 29 4.25 -9.71 8.45
CA GLN A 29 3.67 -8.38 8.34
C GLN A 29 3.41 -7.95 6.90
N VAL A 30 3.50 -8.87 5.93
CA VAL A 30 3.23 -8.59 4.51
C VAL A 30 1.73 -8.70 4.23
N ASP A 31 1.22 -7.82 3.36
CA ASP A 31 -0.18 -7.88 2.90
C ASP A 31 -0.54 -9.30 2.38
N PRO A 32 -1.60 -9.95 2.89
CA PRO A 32 -1.97 -11.31 2.50
C PRO A 32 -2.22 -11.47 1.00
N GLY A 33 -2.77 -10.44 0.34
CA GLY A 33 -3.02 -10.43 -1.09
C GLY A 33 -1.73 -10.40 -1.92
N ILE A 34 -0.62 -9.90 -1.37
CA ILE A 34 0.70 -10.04 -1.98
C ILE A 34 1.18 -11.49 -1.84
N THR A 35 1.05 -12.06 -0.64
CA THR A 35 1.54 -13.40 -0.31
C THR A 35 0.80 -14.50 -1.08
N ASP A 36 -0.53 -14.42 -1.21
CA ASP A 36 -1.35 -15.37 -1.97
C ASP A 36 -1.41 -15.08 -3.49
N GLY A 37 -0.72 -14.00 -3.92
CA GLY A 37 -0.60 -13.56 -5.30
C GLY A 37 -1.85 -12.88 -5.88
N THR A 38 -2.92 -12.67 -5.10
CA THR A 38 -4.15 -11.98 -5.55
C THR A 38 -3.83 -10.57 -6.05
N ALA A 39 -3.05 -9.80 -5.30
CA ALA A 39 -2.64 -8.44 -5.68
C ALA A 39 -1.89 -8.43 -7.02
N VAL A 40 -1.03 -9.42 -7.27
CA VAL A 40 -0.29 -9.57 -8.54
C VAL A 40 -1.25 -9.89 -9.69
N ARG A 41 -2.20 -10.81 -9.49
CA ARG A 41 -3.18 -11.20 -10.52
C ARG A 41 -4.07 -10.02 -10.91
N GLU A 42 -4.63 -9.34 -9.91
CA GLU A 42 -5.49 -8.17 -10.14
C GLU A 42 -4.73 -7.02 -10.81
N PHE A 43 -3.51 -6.73 -10.35
CA PHE A 43 -2.63 -5.74 -10.98
C PHE A 43 -2.41 -6.03 -12.46
N ARG A 44 -2.09 -7.28 -12.81
CA ARG A 44 -1.85 -7.69 -14.20
C ARG A 44 -3.09 -7.55 -15.05
N GLN A 45 -4.24 -8.07 -14.60
CA GLN A 45 -5.51 -7.97 -15.31
C GLN A 45 -5.91 -6.52 -15.57
N ALA A 46 -5.82 -5.67 -14.56
CA ALA A 46 -6.14 -4.25 -14.68
C ALA A 46 -5.18 -3.52 -15.62
N ARG A 47 -3.88 -3.82 -15.53
CA ARG A 47 -2.86 -3.24 -16.41
C ARG A 47 -3.04 -3.65 -17.87
N GLU A 48 -3.29 -4.92 -18.13
CA GLU A 48 -3.59 -5.44 -19.47
C GLU A 48 -4.85 -4.78 -20.03
N LYS A 49 -5.91 -4.65 -19.22
CA LYS A 49 -7.13 -3.94 -19.61
C LYS A 49 -6.89 -2.48 -20.00
N TRP A 50 -6.10 -1.74 -19.21
CA TRP A 50 -5.73 -0.36 -19.52
C TRP A 50 -4.91 -0.27 -20.81
N LEU A 51 -3.91 -1.14 -20.98
CA LEU A 51 -3.08 -1.18 -22.19
C LEU A 51 -3.93 -1.48 -23.44
N GLY A 52 -4.88 -2.41 -23.32
CA GLY A 52 -5.81 -2.76 -24.39
C GLY A 52 -6.74 -1.61 -24.81
N GLN A 53 -6.87 -0.53 -24.02
CA GLN A 53 -7.63 0.65 -24.43
C GLN A 53 -6.91 1.50 -25.48
N GLY A 54 -5.58 1.38 -25.62
CA GLY A 54 -4.80 2.21 -26.54
C GLY A 54 -4.79 3.72 -26.22
N ILE A 55 -5.17 4.13 -25.00
CA ILE A 55 -5.29 5.54 -24.61
C ILE A 55 -3.90 6.13 -24.29
N ALA A 56 -3.34 6.91 -25.23
CA ALA A 56 -2.07 7.62 -25.04
C ALA A 56 -2.23 9.10 -24.65
N ASP A 57 -3.37 9.70 -25.00
CA ASP A 57 -3.69 11.10 -24.80
C ASP A 57 -4.93 11.24 -23.92
N TYR A 58 -4.80 11.87 -22.76
CA TYR A 58 -5.90 11.99 -21.81
C TYR A 58 -5.68 13.12 -20.79
N ARG A 59 -6.76 13.51 -20.10
CA ARG A 59 -6.68 14.31 -18.86
C ARG A 59 -7.00 13.44 -17.66
N MET A 60 -6.43 13.78 -16.51
CA MET A 60 -6.74 13.16 -15.23
C MET A 60 -6.66 14.17 -14.08
N LYS A 61 -7.33 13.87 -12.97
CA LYS A 61 -7.10 14.50 -11.67
C LYS A 61 -6.41 13.48 -10.76
N ALA A 62 -5.30 13.86 -10.16
CA ALA A 62 -4.61 13.05 -9.16
C ALA A 62 -4.71 13.70 -7.79
N ALA A 63 -4.79 12.89 -6.74
CA ALA A 63 -4.68 13.33 -5.36
C ALA A 63 -3.75 12.40 -4.58
N ARG A 64 -3.12 12.92 -3.52
CA ARG A 64 -2.42 12.13 -2.51
C ARG A 64 -2.90 12.50 -1.12
N THR A 65 -2.78 11.56 -0.19
CA THR A 65 -3.06 11.73 1.24
C THR A 65 -1.90 11.08 1.97
N CYS A 66 -1.19 11.87 2.78
CA CYS A 66 -0.12 11.42 3.69
C CYS A 66 0.14 12.51 4.72
N PHE A 67 0.83 12.18 5.81
CA PHE A 67 1.39 13.15 6.73
C PHE A 67 2.67 13.77 6.15
N CYS A 68 2.49 14.64 5.15
CA CYS A 68 3.55 15.11 4.29
C CYS A 68 3.25 16.53 3.78
N ALA A 69 4.26 17.29 3.38
CA ALA A 69 4.04 18.61 2.79
C ALA A 69 3.26 18.51 1.47
N GLY A 70 2.37 19.48 1.21
CA GLY A 70 1.60 19.58 -0.03
C GLY A 70 2.45 19.84 -1.29
N PRO A 71 1.82 19.93 -2.47
CA PRO A 71 0.39 19.90 -2.73
C PRO A 71 -0.22 18.48 -2.70
N PHE A 72 -1.53 18.41 -2.44
CA PHE A 72 -2.30 17.15 -2.31
C PHE A 72 -3.17 16.81 -3.51
N GLN A 73 -3.30 17.72 -4.49
CA GLN A 73 -4.07 17.49 -5.71
C GLN A 73 -3.37 18.13 -6.92
N ALA A 74 -3.53 17.51 -8.09
CA ALA A 74 -3.09 18.06 -9.37
C ALA A 74 -4.04 17.69 -10.51
N LYS A 75 -4.27 18.64 -11.43
CA LYS A 75 -4.84 18.37 -12.76
C LYS A 75 -3.69 18.11 -13.72
N ILE A 76 -3.77 17.02 -14.48
CA ILE A 76 -2.70 16.59 -15.37
C ILE A 76 -3.23 16.34 -16.77
N THR A 77 -2.52 16.84 -17.77
CA THR A 77 -2.73 16.51 -19.18
C THR A 77 -1.57 15.64 -19.65
N VAL A 78 -1.89 14.51 -20.26
CA VAL A 78 -0.95 13.57 -20.84
C VAL A 78 -1.08 13.62 -22.36
N ARG A 79 0.06 13.66 -23.05
CA ARG A 79 0.17 13.52 -24.50
C ARG A 79 1.22 12.50 -24.88
N LYS A 80 0.91 11.60 -25.81
CA LYS A 80 1.83 10.54 -26.27
C LYS A 80 2.45 9.79 -25.09
N GLY A 81 1.63 9.50 -24.07
CA GLY A 81 2.05 8.83 -22.83
C GLY A 81 2.88 9.68 -21.84
N LYS A 82 3.19 10.94 -22.16
CA LYS A 82 4.02 11.83 -21.34
C LYS A 82 3.18 12.95 -20.70
N PRO A 83 3.41 13.29 -19.42
CA PRO A 83 2.73 14.42 -18.79
C PRO A 83 3.25 15.74 -19.37
N VAL A 84 2.37 16.52 -20.01
CA VAL A 84 2.73 17.80 -20.66
C VAL A 84 2.26 19.02 -19.88
N LYS A 85 1.25 18.88 -19.02
CA LYS A 85 0.77 19.96 -18.14
C LYS A 85 0.41 19.41 -16.78
N ILE A 86 0.87 20.07 -15.72
CA ILE A 86 0.57 19.75 -14.32
C ILE A 86 0.25 21.08 -13.62
N SER A 87 -0.92 21.19 -12.98
CA SER A 87 -1.35 22.46 -12.36
C SER A 87 -0.51 22.85 -11.14
N ASN A 88 -0.57 22.08 -10.06
CA ASN A 88 0.04 22.43 -8.77
C ASN A 88 1.44 21.83 -8.70
N ARG A 89 2.47 22.65 -8.94
CA ARG A 89 3.87 22.24 -8.92
C ARG A 89 4.54 22.75 -7.62
N PRO A 90 5.50 22.00 -7.05
CA PRO A 90 5.92 20.65 -7.44
C PRO A 90 4.82 19.61 -7.16
N TRP A 91 4.71 18.56 -7.99
CA TRP A 91 3.75 17.45 -7.78
C TRP A 91 4.49 16.13 -7.52
N TYR A 92 4.14 15.49 -6.42
CA TYR A 92 4.83 14.31 -5.88
C TYR A 92 4.03 13.00 -6.01
N GLY A 93 2.80 13.06 -6.51
CA GLY A 93 1.98 11.87 -6.79
C GLY A 93 2.17 11.32 -8.22
N PRO A 94 1.34 10.34 -8.63
CA PRO A 94 1.37 9.82 -10.00
C PRO A 94 1.08 10.93 -11.00
N ARG A 95 1.93 11.00 -12.04
CA ARG A 95 1.81 11.96 -13.16
C ARG A 95 1.08 11.38 -14.37
N THR A 96 0.89 10.07 -14.40
CA THR A 96 0.19 9.33 -15.45
C THR A 96 -0.47 8.09 -14.84
N VAL A 97 -1.39 7.44 -15.57
CA VAL A 97 -1.95 6.14 -15.16
C VAL A 97 -0.85 5.07 -15.10
N PRO A 98 0.05 4.95 -16.11
CA PRO A 98 1.24 4.09 -15.98
C PRO A 98 2.13 4.42 -14.78
N GLY A 99 2.21 5.70 -14.38
CA GLY A 99 2.93 6.11 -13.18
C GLY A 99 2.32 5.56 -11.90
N MET A 100 1.00 5.50 -11.82
CA MET A 100 0.28 4.88 -10.70
C MET A 100 0.48 3.36 -10.65
N PHE A 101 0.43 2.68 -11.80
CA PHE A 101 0.79 1.27 -11.88
C PHE A 101 2.23 1.02 -11.40
N ARG A 102 3.17 1.92 -11.70
CA ARG A 102 4.55 1.80 -11.21
C ARG A 102 4.60 1.86 -9.68
N ILE A 103 3.90 2.81 -9.07
CA ILE A 103 3.80 2.92 -7.60
C ILE A 103 3.30 1.59 -7.00
N ILE A 104 2.18 1.07 -7.51
CA ILE A 104 1.59 -0.19 -7.03
C ILE A 104 2.55 -1.37 -7.23
N SER A 105 3.19 -1.48 -8.39
CA SER A 105 4.14 -2.58 -8.67
C SER A 105 5.34 -2.57 -7.71
N GLN A 106 5.80 -1.38 -7.29
CA GLN A 106 6.88 -1.26 -6.32
C GLN A 106 6.41 -1.62 -4.91
N ALA A 107 5.17 -1.28 -4.55
CA ALA A 107 4.59 -1.73 -3.27
C ALA A 107 4.50 -3.26 -3.21
N ILE A 108 3.99 -3.91 -4.26
CA ILE A 108 3.97 -5.37 -4.38
C ILE A 108 5.38 -5.96 -4.23
N LYS A 109 6.36 -5.43 -5.00
CA LYS A 109 7.75 -5.91 -4.95
C LYS A 109 8.39 -5.74 -3.57
N ARG A 110 8.04 -4.66 -2.87
CA ARG A 110 8.53 -4.36 -1.52
C ARG A 110 7.84 -5.16 -0.43
N LYS A 111 6.81 -5.96 -0.75
CA LYS A 111 6.03 -6.72 0.22
C LYS A 111 5.52 -5.82 1.37
N VAL A 112 4.88 -4.71 0.99
CA VAL A 112 4.34 -3.74 1.94
C VAL A 112 3.32 -4.37 2.90
N ALA A 113 3.11 -3.74 4.04
CA ALA A 113 2.24 -4.27 5.09
C ALA A 113 0.76 -4.24 4.72
N VAL A 114 0.31 -3.18 4.05
CA VAL A 114 -1.04 -3.10 3.49
C VAL A 114 -0.99 -2.56 2.07
N LEU A 115 -1.73 -3.20 1.17
CA LEU A 115 -1.97 -2.75 -0.19
C LEU A 115 -3.44 -2.89 -0.59
N ASP A 116 -4.25 -1.84 -0.38
CA ASP A 116 -5.62 -1.77 -0.90
C ASP A 116 -5.65 -0.98 -2.21
N VAL A 117 -5.92 -1.67 -3.33
CA VAL A 117 -6.03 -1.05 -4.66
C VAL A 117 -7.43 -1.26 -5.23
N LYS A 118 -8.03 -0.18 -5.72
CA LYS A 118 -9.32 -0.22 -6.43
C LYS A 118 -9.13 0.18 -7.88
N TYR A 119 -9.34 -0.75 -8.78
CA TYR A 119 -9.26 -0.53 -10.22
C TYR A 119 -10.59 -0.08 -10.82
N ASP A 120 -10.53 0.65 -11.93
CA ASP A 120 -11.70 1.00 -12.71
C ASP A 120 -12.17 -0.19 -13.54
N GLN A 121 -13.43 -0.58 -13.37
CA GLN A 121 -14.00 -1.74 -14.05
C GLN A 121 -14.10 -1.54 -15.57
N LYS A 122 -14.21 -0.31 -16.08
CA LYS A 122 -14.37 -0.06 -17.51
C LYS A 122 -13.03 0.04 -18.22
N LEU A 123 -12.14 0.89 -17.70
CA LEU A 123 -10.88 1.25 -18.35
C LEU A 123 -9.65 0.54 -17.76
N GLY A 124 -9.77 -0.10 -16.59
CA GLY A 124 -8.66 -0.84 -15.96
C GLY A 124 -7.64 0.01 -15.19
N PHE A 125 -7.75 1.34 -15.17
CA PHE A 125 -6.78 2.17 -14.43
C PHE A 125 -6.97 2.08 -12.91
N PRO A 126 -5.92 2.27 -12.08
CA PRO A 126 -6.07 2.29 -10.62
C PRO A 126 -6.73 3.61 -10.18
N LYS A 127 -7.95 3.53 -9.62
CA LYS A 127 -8.70 4.68 -9.09
C LYS A 127 -8.19 5.12 -7.73
N LYS A 128 -7.80 4.15 -6.89
CA LYS A 128 -7.26 4.35 -5.55
C LYS A 128 -6.14 3.34 -5.31
N ALA A 129 -5.11 3.76 -4.59
CA ALA A 129 -4.24 2.85 -3.86
C ALA A 129 -4.01 3.42 -2.46
N TRP A 130 -4.13 2.60 -1.44
CA TRP A 130 -3.68 2.85 -0.09
C TRP A 130 -2.51 1.91 0.18
N ILE A 131 -1.40 2.48 0.66
CA ILE A 131 -0.15 1.76 0.87
C ILE A 131 0.34 2.11 2.26
N ASP A 132 0.50 1.09 3.09
CA ASP A 132 1.20 1.13 4.38
C ASP A 132 2.48 0.30 4.18
N TYR A 133 3.65 0.94 4.25
CA TYR A 133 4.90 0.28 3.88
C TYR A 133 5.40 -0.63 5.00
N ILE A 134 5.26 -0.20 6.25
CA ILE A 134 5.82 -0.86 7.42
C ILE A 134 4.74 -0.92 8.49
N ALA A 135 4.27 -2.12 8.80
CA ALA A 135 3.30 -2.31 9.87
C ALA A 135 3.84 -1.72 11.18
N MET A 136 2.93 -1.05 11.91
CA MET A 136 3.20 -0.36 13.18
C MET A 136 4.18 0.82 13.11
N ALA A 137 4.61 1.25 11.91
CA ALA A 137 5.21 2.57 11.74
C ALA A 137 4.11 3.63 11.69
N ALA A 138 4.43 4.85 12.13
CA ALA A 138 3.53 5.99 11.99
C ALA A 138 3.99 6.85 10.81
N ASP A 139 3.01 7.44 10.11
CA ASP A 139 3.20 8.45 9.07
C ASP A 139 3.91 7.96 7.78
N ASP A 140 4.07 6.65 7.60
CA ASP A 140 4.62 6.07 6.36
C ASP A 140 3.52 5.76 5.33
N GLU A 141 2.25 5.85 5.70
CA GLU A 141 1.14 5.52 4.82
C GLU A 141 0.89 6.60 3.77
N ILE A 142 0.69 6.15 2.53
CA ILE A 142 0.39 7.03 1.41
C ILE A 142 -0.81 6.51 0.64
N GLY A 143 -1.85 7.33 0.62
CA GLY A 143 -3.00 7.19 -0.25
C GLY A 143 -2.82 7.96 -1.56
N TYR A 144 -3.18 7.33 -2.67
CA TYR A 144 -3.27 7.98 -3.99
C TYR A 144 -4.65 7.79 -4.60
N ARG A 145 -5.08 8.76 -5.40
CA ARG A 145 -6.36 8.69 -6.12
C ARG A 145 -6.25 9.28 -7.51
N ILE A 146 -6.78 8.57 -8.50
CA ILE A 146 -6.98 9.06 -9.86
C ILE A 146 -8.47 9.15 -10.15
N LYS A 147 -8.91 10.30 -10.66
CA LYS A 147 -10.28 10.58 -11.07
C LYS A 147 -10.31 11.25 -12.44
N ASN A 148 -11.48 11.21 -13.07
CA ASN A 148 -11.79 11.93 -14.31
C ASN A 148 -10.76 11.64 -15.42
N VAL A 149 -10.38 10.37 -15.58
CA VAL A 149 -9.60 9.93 -16.74
C VAL A 149 -10.48 10.06 -17.96
N SER A 150 -10.11 10.96 -18.86
CA SER A 150 -10.87 11.27 -20.06
C SER A 150 -9.92 11.31 -21.25
N PRO A 151 -10.05 10.35 -22.19
CA PRO A 151 -9.31 10.37 -23.45
C PRO A 151 -9.51 11.69 -24.18
N LEU A 152 -8.49 12.11 -24.90
CA LEU A 152 -8.56 13.31 -25.72
C LEU A 152 -8.67 12.91 -27.18
N LYS A 153 -9.38 13.74 -27.95
CA LYS A 153 -9.41 13.57 -29.39
C LYS A 153 -7.97 13.74 -29.93
N PRO A 154 -7.58 12.92 -30.92
CA PRO A 154 -6.30 13.05 -31.62
C PRO A 154 -6.03 14.49 -32.09
#